data_AF-A0A832A7G4-F1
#
_entry.id   AF-A0A832A7G4-F1
#
_cell.length_a   1.000
_cell.length_b   1.000
_cell.length_c   1.000
_cell.angle_alpha   90.00
_cell.angle_beta   90.00
_cell.angle_gamma   90.00
#
_symmetry.space_group_name_H-M   'P 1'
#
loop_
_entity.id
_entity.type
_entity.pdbx_description
1 polymer ?
#
loop_
_entity_poly.entity_id
_entity_poly.type
_entity_poly.pdbx_seq_one_letter_code
_entity_poly.pdbx_strand_id
1 'polypeptide(L)'
;GILFGFSSPISPIKDVWYLTPLDIVELLQKELYANVHSTAFPAEEIRGQIVPPSFICGDANGNGSINILDATFIIAYLFKSGSEPVPLQAANVNNTGGINILDATYLISFLFKNGPDPNCP
;
A
#
# COMPACT_ATOMS: atom_id res chain seq x y z
N GLY A 1 6.66 -19.59 14.28
CA GLY A 1 5.74 -18.44 14.14
C GLY A 1 5.89 -17.54 15.34
N ILE A 2 5.59 -16.25 15.17
CA ILE A 2 5.55 -15.28 16.27
C ILE A 2 4.20 -15.45 16.96
N LEU A 3 4.21 -15.65 18.28
CA LEU A 3 2.98 -15.88 19.06
C LEU A 3 2.66 -14.63 19.87
N PHE A 4 1.42 -14.16 19.74
CA PHE A 4 0.89 -13.05 20.49
C PHE A 4 -0.35 -13.51 21.27
N GLY A 5 -0.37 -13.24 22.58
CA GLY A 5 -1.53 -13.53 23.41
C GLY A 5 -2.51 -12.35 23.43
N PHE A 6 -3.81 -12.66 23.40
CA PHE A 6 -4.85 -11.67 23.68
C PHE A 6 -4.93 -11.35 25.18
N SER A 7 -5.18 -10.09 25.52
CA SER A 7 -5.45 -9.63 26.88
C SER A 7 -6.80 -10.13 27.40
N SER A 8 -7.75 -10.40 26.50
CA SER A 8 -9.07 -10.98 26.79
C SER A 8 -9.58 -11.83 25.61
N PRO A 9 -10.11 -13.04 25.83
CA PRO A 9 -10.76 -13.84 24.79
C PRO A 9 -12.23 -13.45 24.54
N ILE A 10 -12.74 -12.38 25.17
CA ILE A 10 -14.15 -11.97 25.07
C ILE A 10 -14.33 -10.92 23.98
N SER A 11 -15.33 -11.14 23.12
CA SER A 11 -15.70 -10.20 22.05
C SER A 11 -16.27 -8.88 22.60
N PRO A 12 -15.92 -7.72 22.00
CA PRO A 12 -14.94 -7.57 20.93
C PRO A 12 -13.50 -7.68 21.46
N ILE A 13 -12.70 -8.56 20.85
CA ILE A 13 -11.27 -8.69 21.14
C ILE A 13 -10.55 -7.53 20.46
N LYS A 14 -9.76 -6.76 21.23
CA LYS A 14 -8.98 -5.62 20.73
C LYS A 14 -7.62 -5.60 21.41
N ASP A 15 -6.57 -5.82 20.65
CA ASP A 15 -5.18 -5.72 21.10
C ASP A 15 -4.30 -5.23 19.95
N VAL A 16 -3.09 -4.74 20.28
CA VAL A 16 -2.09 -4.26 19.33
C VAL A 16 -0.75 -4.90 19.69
N TRP A 17 -0.09 -5.47 18.69
CA TRP A 17 1.29 -5.97 18.82
C TRP A 17 2.17 -5.33 17.76
N TYR A 18 3.46 -5.25 18.07
CA TYR A 18 4.47 -4.68 17.19
C TYR A 18 5.35 -5.80 16.64
N LEU A 19 5.46 -5.84 15.31
CA LEU A 19 6.35 -6.73 14.59
C LEU A 19 7.76 -6.13 14.51
N THR A 20 8.78 -6.98 14.45
CA THR A 20 10.13 -6.49 14.14
C THR A 20 10.22 -6.09 12.67
N PRO A 21 11.20 -5.26 12.26
CA PRO A 21 11.39 -4.93 10.86
C PRO A 21 11.56 -6.14 9.94
N LEU A 22 12.19 -7.22 10.43
CA LEU A 22 12.36 -8.46 9.67
C LEU A 22 11.01 -9.16 9.45
N ASP A 23 10.19 -9.27 10.50
CA ASP A 23 8.86 -9.89 10.40
C ASP A 23 7.96 -9.13 9.42
N ILE A 24 8.06 -7.80 9.37
CA ILE A 24 7.33 -6.98 8.40
C ILE A 24 7.77 -7.30 6.97
N VAL A 25 9.07 -7.45 6.72
CA VAL A 25 9.59 -7.82 5.40
C VAL A 25 9.07 -9.20 4.98
N GLU A 26 9.14 -10.19 5.87
CA GLU A 26 8.66 -11.55 5.59
C GLU A 26 7.14 -11.57 5.36
N LEU A 27 6.38 -10.78 6.13
CA LEU A 27 4.93 -10.59 5.92
C LEU A 27 4.65 -10.00 4.53
N LEU A 28 5.33 -8.92 4.15
CA LEU A 28 5.13 -8.27 2.84
C LEU A 28 5.55 -9.18 1.67
N GLN A 29 6.54 -10.04 1.88
CA GLN A 29 6.99 -11.04 0.89
C GLN A 29 6.08 -12.28 0.81
N LYS A 30 5.04 -12.37 1.66
CA LYS A 30 4.12 -13.51 1.76
C LYS A 30 4.73 -14.79 2.33
N GLU A 31 5.83 -14.65 3.06
CA GLU A 31 6.47 -15.75 3.81
C GLU A 31 5.88 -15.89 5.24
N LEU A 32 5.26 -14.83 5.76
CA LEU A 32 4.41 -14.88 6.97
C LEU A 32 2.94 -14.61 6.64
N TYR A 33 2.05 -15.14 7.47
CA TYR A 33 0.61 -14.85 7.45
C TYR A 33 0.05 -14.75 8.88
N ALA A 34 -1.06 -14.05 9.05
CA ALA A 34 -1.75 -13.95 10.33
C ALA A 34 -2.62 -15.19 10.56
N ASN A 35 -2.42 -15.85 11.71
CA ASN A 35 -3.27 -16.93 12.18
C ASN A 35 -3.86 -16.55 13.53
N VAL A 36 -5.18 -16.63 13.66
CA VAL A 36 -5.89 -16.48 14.94
C VAL A 36 -6.44 -17.85 15.32
N HIS A 37 -6.14 -18.28 16.54
CA HIS A 37 -6.53 -19.60 17.02
C HIS A 37 -6.70 -19.62 18.55
N SER A 38 -7.41 -20.64 19.05
CA SER A 38 -7.46 -20.98 20.48
C SER A 38 -6.35 -21.96 20.88
N THR A 39 -6.15 -22.17 22.18
CA THR A 39 -5.17 -23.16 22.68
C THR A 39 -5.58 -24.61 22.41
N ALA A 40 -6.88 -24.88 22.30
CA ALA A 40 -7.42 -26.21 22.03
C ALA A 40 -7.25 -26.60 20.55
N PHE A 41 -7.18 -25.62 19.64
CA PHE A 41 -7.08 -25.83 18.20
C PHE A 41 -5.94 -24.99 17.61
N PRO A 42 -4.66 -25.29 17.95
CA PRO A 42 -3.51 -24.46 17.54
C PRO A 42 -3.28 -24.45 16.02
N ALA A 43 -3.80 -25.46 15.33
CA ALA A 43 -3.70 -25.54 13.88
C ALA A 43 -4.77 -24.70 13.16
N GLU A 44 -5.95 -24.38 13.71
CA GLU A 44 -7.06 -23.86 12.88
C GLU A 44 -8.09 -22.99 13.63
N GLU A 45 -8.40 -21.80 13.06
CA GLU A 45 -9.70 -21.10 13.14
C GLU A 45 -9.82 -20.02 12.04
N ILE A 46 -8.89 -19.04 11.97
CA ILE A 46 -8.86 -18.00 10.93
C ILE A 46 -7.43 -17.76 10.45
N ARG A 47 -7.23 -17.75 9.13
CA ARG A 47 -5.96 -17.41 8.49
C ARG A 47 -6.17 -16.33 7.45
N GLY A 48 -5.30 -15.34 7.44
CA GLY A 48 -5.38 -14.25 6.49
C GLY A 48 -3.99 -13.70 6.19
N GLN A 49 -3.85 -13.15 4.99
CA GLN A 49 -2.65 -12.42 4.63
C GLN A 49 -2.90 -10.93 4.62
N ILE A 50 -1.96 -10.17 5.18
CA ILE A 50 -1.93 -8.72 5.04
C ILE A 50 -1.17 -8.43 3.76
N VAL A 51 -1.89 -7.95 2.74
CA VAL A 51 -1.28 -7.53 1.46
C VAL A 51 -1.36 -6.02 1.33
N PRO A 52 -0.36 -5.38 0.67
CA PRO A 52 -0.50 -4.00 0.23
C PRO A 52 -1.78 -3.83 -0.61
N PRO A 53 -2.41 -2.65 -0.57
CA PRO A 53 -3.55 -2.35 -1.44
C PRO A 53 -3.15 -2.56 -2.91
N SER A 54 -4.03 -3.16 -3.70
CA SER A 54 -3.85 -3.22 -5.15
C SER A 54 -4.14 -1.85 -5.78
N PHE A 55 -3.29 -1.39 -6.69
CA PHE A 55 -3.48 -0.12 -7.39
C PHE A 55 -2.94 -0.20 -8.83
N ILE A 56 -3.35 0.76 -9.65
CA ILE A 56 -2.79 0.96 -10.99
C ILE A 56 -1.68 2.01 -10.87
N CYS A 57 -0.45 1.65 -11.23
CA CYS A 57 0.66 2.59 -11.20
C CYS A 57 0.40 3.76 -12.15
N GLY A 58 0.37 4.99 -11.62
CA GLY A 58 0.04 6.19 -12.38
C GLY A 58 -1.42 6.65 -12.30
N ASP A 59 -2.32 5.87 -11.72
CA ASP A 59 -3.71 6.27 -11.44
C ASP A 59 -3.80 6.98 -10.08
N ALA A 60 -3.27 8.21 -10.04
CA ALA A 60 -3.13 8.98 -8.81
C ALA A 60 -4.48 9.38 -8.20
N ASN A 61 -5.54 9.49 -9.01
CA ASN A 61 -6.88 9.81 -8.52
C ASN A 61 -7.76 8.56 -8.24
N GLY A 62 -7.27 7.36 -8.57
CA GLY A 62 -7.92 6.08 -8.24
C GLY A 62 -9.18 5.78 -9.07
N ASN A 63 -9.32 6.32 -10.27
CA ASN A 63 -10.51 6.11 -11.11
C ASN A 63 -10.45 4.85 -12.00
N GLY A 64 -9.33 4.13 -11.97
CA GLY A 64 -9.08 2.93 -12.77
C GLY A 64 -8.46 3.20 -14.14
N SER A 65 -8.00 4.41 -14.45
CA SER A 65 -7.47 4.79 -15.76
C SER A 65 -6.40 5.88 -15.71
N ILE A 66 -5.22 5.59 -16.26
CA ILE A 66 -4.10 6.53 -16.32
C ILE A 66 -4.33 7.57 -17.43
N ASN A 67 -4.42 8.84 -17.06
CA ASN A 67 -4.57 9.94 -17.99
C ASN A 67 -4.03 11.28 -17.42
N ILE A 68 -4.25 12.38 -18.14
CA ILE A 68 -3.72 13.70 -17.74
C ILE A 68 -4.30 14.21 -16.41
N LEU A 69 -5.50 13.75 -16.01
CA LEU A 69 -6.10 14.11 -14.74
C LEU A 69 -5.27 13.60 -13.56
N ASP A 70 -4.56 12.48 -13.70
CA ASP A 70 -3.65 11.96 -12.67
C ASP A 70 -2.46 12.89 -12.44
N ALA A 71 -1.83 13.39 -13.50
CA ALA A 71 -0.77 14.39 -13.35
C ALA A 71 -1.29 15.68 -12.72
N THR A 72 -2.51 16.12 -13.06
CA THR A 72 -3.12 17.29 -12.39
C THR A 72 -3.46 17.02 -10.93
N PHE A 73 -3.83 15.79 -10.58
CA PHE A 73 -4.11 15.37 -9.22
C PHE A 73 -2.84 15.40 -8.36
N ILE A 74 -1.71 14.90 -8.87
CA ILE A 74 -0.39 15.00 -8.21
C ILE A 74 -0.02 16.46 -7.95
N ILE A 75 -0.19 17.35 -8.95
CA ILE A 75 0.10 18.79 -8.80
C ILE A 75 -0.82 19.43 -7.74
N ALA A 76 -2.10 19.05 -7.71
CA ALA A 76 -3.04 19.56 -6.73
C ALA A 76 -2.70 19.11 -5.31
N TYR A 77 -2.33 17.84 -5.13
CA TYR A 77 -1.83 17.31 -3.87
C TYR A 77 -0.59 18.08 -3.38
N LEU A 78 0.40 18.27 -4.25
CA LEU A 78 1.67 18.91 -3.89
C LEU A 78 1.56 20.41 -3.60
N PHE A 79 0.69 21.14 -4.31
CA PHE A 79 0.74 22.61 -4.32
C PHE A 79 -0.61 23.31 -4.07
N LYS A 80 -1.72 22.58 -3.98
CA LYS A 80 -3.07 23.18 -3.88
C LYS A 80 -3.90 22.60 -2.73
N SER A 81 -3.26 21.96 -1.76
CA SER A 81 -3.94 21.27 -0.65
C SER A 81 -5.00 20.28 -1.14
N GLY A 82 -4.74 19.64 -2.28
CA GLY A 82 -5.60 18.59 -2.83
C GLY A 82 -5.58 17.34 -1.96
N SER A 83 -6.52 16.43 -2.22
CA SER A 83 -6.58 15.14 -1.55
C SER A 83 -5.32 14.31 -1.81
N GLU A 84 -4.93 13.53 -0.80
CA GLU A 84 -3.81 12.59 -0.89
C GLU A 84 -4.17 11.40 -1.80
N PRO A 85 -3.27 10.97 -2.71
CA PRO A 85 -3.44 9.73 -3.46
C PRO A 85 -3.56 8.52 -2.54
N VAL A 86 -4.52 7.63 -2.81
CA VAL A 86 -4.72 6.40 -2.03
C VAL A 86 -4.70 5.18 -2.97
N PRO A 87 -3.64 4.36 -2.93
CA PRO A 87 -2.43 4.49 -2.11
C PRO A 87 -1.46 5.55 -2.65
N LEU A 88 -0.61 6.10 -1.78
CA LEU A 88 0.45 7.06 -2.15
C LEU A 88 1.34 6.55 -3.29
N GLN A 89 1.59 5.25 -3.29
CA GLN A 89 2.42 4.55 -4.26
C GLN A 89 1.91 4.73 -5.69
N ALA A 90 0.59 4.89 -5.92
CA ALA A 90 0.03 5.11 -7.25
C ALA A 90 0.52 6.42 -7.89
N ALA A 91 0.95 7.39 -7.08
CA ALA A 91 1.45 8.69 -7.53
C ALA A 91 2.98 8.81 -7.53
N ASN A 92 3.72 7.85 -6.99
CA ASN A 92 5.19 7.79 -7.05
C ASN A 92 5.62 6.97 -8.27
N VAL A 93 5.36 7.53 -9.46
CA VAL A 93 5.39 6.82 -10.75
C VAL A 93 6.80 6.52 -11.27
N ASN A 94 7.82 7.09 -10.64
CA ASN A 94 9.22 6.86 -10.96
C ASN A 94 9.98 6.10 -9.85
N ASN A 95 9.28 5.59 -8.84
CA ASN A 95 9.82 4.82 -7.72
C ASN A 95 11.02 5.50 -7.01
N THR A 96 10.93 6.81 -6.77
CA THR A 96 12.01 7.59 -6.15
C THR A 96 11.89 7.70 -4.63
N GLY A 97 11.02 6.89 -4.01
CA GLY A 97 10.81 6.90 -2.55
C GLY A 97 9.94 8.05 -2.01
N GLY A 98 9.38 8.92 -2.87
CA GLY A 98 8.42 9.94 -2.45
C GLY A 98 7.80 10.70 -3.62
N ILE A 99 6.58 11.21 -3.41
CA ILE A 99 5.84 11.96 -4.43
C ILE A 99 6.38 13.39 -4.52
N ASN A 100 6.73 13.82 -5.72
CA ASN A 100 7.17 15.17 -6.02
C ASN A 100 6.78 15.60 -7.45
N ILE A 101 7.19 16.80 -7.86
CA ILE A 101 6.80 17.35 -9.16
C ILE A 101 7.33 16.53 -10.34
N LEU A 102 8.42 15.78 -10.15
CA LEU A 102 8.96 14.91 -11.19
C LEU A 102 7.98 13.78 -11.55
N ASP A 103 7.16 13.31 -10.61
CA ASP A 103 6.14 12.29 -10.87
C ASP A 103 5.07 12.78 -11.85
N ALA A 104 4.59 14.01 -11.67
CA ALA A 104 3.65 14.62 -12.61
C ALA A 104 4.30 14.81 -14.00
N THR A 105 5.57 15.23 -14.05
CA THR A 105 6.28 15.36 -15.34
C THR A 105 6.57 14.02 -16.01
N TYR A 106 6.75 12.96 -15.21
CA TYR A 106 6.95 11.60 -15.70
C TYR A 106 5.68 11.09 -16.36
N LEU A 107 4.51 11.24 -15.71
CA LEU A 107 3.21 10.89 -16.31
C LEU A 107 2.95 11.65 -17.61
N ILE A 108 3.23 12.96 -17.66
CA ILE A 108 3.08 13.74 -18.88
C ILE A 108 3.99 13.20 -20.00
N SER A 109 5.20 12.77 -19.66
CA SER A 109 6.16 12.23 -20.64
C SER A 109 5.73 10.85 -21.14
N PHE A 110 5.26 9.98 -20.26
CA PHE A 110 4.64 8.70 -20.61
C PHE A 110 3.45 8.89 -21.55
N LEU A 111 2.49 9.76 -21.18
CA LEU A 111 1.25 9.96 -21.91
C LEU A 111 1.42 10.62 -23.29
N PHE A 112 2.37 11.56 -23.44
CA PHE A 112 2.42 12.43 -24.61
C PHE A 112 3.76 12.48 -25.35
N LYS A 113 4.83 11.86 -24.81
CA LYS A 113 6.19 11.99 -25.35
C LYS A 113 6.89 10.65 -25.58
N ASN A 114 6.15 9.54 -25.60
CA ASN A 114 6.72 8.18 -25.67
C ASN A 114 7.76 7.94 -24.57
N GLY A 115 7.52 8.48 -23.38
CA GLY A 115 8.33 8.18 -22.20
C GLY A 115 8.15 6.74 -21.73
N PRO A 116 9.02 6.27 -20.81
CA PRO A 116 8.90 4.94 -20.22
C PRO A 116 7.58 4.77 -19.45
N ASP A 117 7.13 3.51 -19.35
CA ASP A 117 5.99 3.14 -18.53
C ASP A 117 6.20 3.54 -17.05
N PRO A 118 5.14 3.90 -16.31
CA PRO A 118 5.20 4.12 -14.86
C PRO A 118 5.74 2.89 -14.12
N ASN A 119 6.64 3.13 -13.16
CA ASN A 119 7.18 2.13 -12.26
C ASN A 119 6.97 2.61 -10.82
N CYS A 120 6.09 1.94 -10.08
CA CYS A 120 5.72 2.32 -8.73
C CYS A 120 6.32 1.36 -7.70
N PRO A 121 6.54 1.81 -6.44
CA PRO A 121 6.97 0.96 -5.34
C PRO A 121 5.99 -0.17 -4.98
#